data_AF-A0A5N6QQ62-F1
#
_entry.id   AF-A0A5N6QQ62-F1
#
_cell.length_a   1.000
_cell.length_b   1.000
_cell.length_c   1.000
_cell.angle_alpha   90.00
_cell.angle_beta   90.00
_cell.angle_gamma   90.00
#
_symmetry.space_group_name_H-M   'P 1'
#
loop_
_entity.id
_entity.type
_entity.pdbx_description
1 polymer ?
#
loop_
_entity_poly.entity_id
_entity_poly.type
_entity_poly.pdbx_seq_one_letter_code
_entity_poly.pdbx_strand_id
1 'polypeptide(L)'
;MAACACDHANVMACVKCMHTNFQPQLLFEKHLSRHDLGNIYLRPSDVSKICPEAFGCPSNDESLFYDPDMTPWPMRLKKTTGERWHLRGRWRRFVRQKKLSEGQKIKFYEYKCKRGTGAKFLMIVCLRIFGTSLA
;
A
#
# COMPACT_ATOMS: atom_id res chain seq x y z
N MET A 1 11.34 22.79 7.41
CA MET A 1 10.00 22.19 7.14
C MET A 1 10.10 21.35 5.88
N ALA A 2 9.69 20.09 5.90
CA ALA A 2 9.79 19.19 4.75
C ALA A 2 8.89 19.70 3.60
N ALA A 3 9.49 20.03 2.46
CA ALA A 3 8.89 20.85 1.39
C ALA A 3 7.76 20.18 0.57
N CYS A 4 7.13 19.13 1.12
CA CYS A 4 5.96 18.44 0.54
C CYS A 4 4.78 18.33 1.53
N ALA A 5 4.88 18.94 2.72
CA ALA A 5 3.77 19.12 3.63
C ALA A 5 2.76 20.14 3.03
N CYS A 6 1.47 19.87 3.16
CA CYS A 6 0.44 20.82 2.75
C CYS A 6 0.47 22.05 3.68
N ASP A 7 0.30 23.25 3.12
CA ASP A 7 0.04 24.50 3.88
C ASP A 7 -1.38 24.57 4.47
N HIS A 8 -2.19 23.53 4.28
CA HIS A 8 -3.43 23.38 5.02
C HIS A 8 -3.07 22.91 6.43
N ALA A 9 -3.78 23.39 7.46
CA ALA A 9 -3.55 23.11 8.89
C ALA A 9 -3.60 21.62 9.32
N ASN A 10 -3.50 20.67 8.39
CA ASN A 10 -3.48 19.24 8.58
C ASN A 10 -2.15 18.65 8.08
N VAL A 11 -1.44 17.98 8.98
CA VAL A 11 -0.09 17.41 8.79
C VAL A 11 -0.07 16.20 7.83
N MET A 12 -1.23 15.78 7.31
CA MET A 12 -1.35 14.69 6.34
C MET A 12 -1.60 15.23 4.94
N ALA A 13 -0.88 14.69 3.94
CA ALA A 13 -1.07 15.05 2.54
C ALA A 13 -2.55 14.85 2.15
N CYS A 14 -3.25 15.92 1.78
CA CYS A 14 -4.60 15.82 1.24
C CYS A 14 -4.55 15.33 -0.21
N VAL A 15 -5.67 14.79 -0.71
CA VAL A 15 -5.79 14.25 -2.07
C VAL A 15 -5.27 15.24 -3.14
N LYS A 16 -5.58 16.53 -2.99
CA LYS A 16 -5.12 17.60 -3.90
C LYS A 16 -3.60 17.75 -3.91
N CYS A 17 -2.98 17.82 -2.72
CA CYS A 17 -1.52 17.91 -2.59
C CYS A 17 -0.84 16.65 -3.15
N MET A 18 -1.42 15.48 -2.92
CA MET A 18 -0.90 14.20 -3.41
C MET A 18 -0.77 14.18 -4.94
N HIS A 19 -1.83 14.49 -5.68
CA HIS A 19 -1.79 14.51 -7.14
C HIS A 19 -0.85 15.60 -7.71
N THR A 20 -0.76 16.74 -7.03
CA THR A 20 0.06 17.88 -7.48
C THR A 20 1.55 17.61 -7.24
N ASN A 21 1.90 17.22 -6.02
CA ASN A 21 3.29 17.23 -5.53
C ASN A 21 3.98 15.88 -5.61
N PHE A 22 3.24 14.78 -5.75
CA PHE A 22 3.80 13.44 -5.77
C PHE A 22 3.60 12.75 -7.11
N GLN A 23 4.55 11.91 -7.48
CA GLN A 23 4.49 11.07 -8.67
C GLN A 23 4.36 9.60 -8.25
N PRO A 24 3.33 8.88 -8.75
CA PRO A 24 3.19 7.46 -8.48
C PRO A 24 4.23 6.64 -9.24
N GLN A 25 4.83 5.68 -8.56
CA GLN A 25 5.62 4.60 -9.13
C GLN A 25 4.97 3.27 -8.73
N LEU A 26 4.55 2.47 -9.71
CA LEU A 26 4.01 1.13 -9.46
C LEU A 26 5.11 0.23 -8.91
N LEU A 27 4.89 -0.37 -7.75
CA LEU A 27 5.79 -1.36 -7.18
C LEU A 27 5.47 -2.75 -7.75
N PHE A 28 4.22 -3.18 -7.61
CA PHE A 28 3.73 -4.45 -8.13
C PHE A 28 2.20 -4.52 -8.12
N GLU A 29 1.66 -5.50 -8.85
CA GLU A 29 0.24 -5.85 -8.86
C GLU A 29 0.06 -7.23 -8.20
N LYS A 30 -1.10 -7.47 -7.59
CA LYS A 30 -1.46 -8.77 -7.04
C LYS A 30 -2.92 -9.10 -7.28
N HIS A 31 -3.16 -10.31 -7.79
CA HIS A 31 -4.47 -10.95 -7.78
C HIS A 31 -4.68 -11.59 -6.42
N LEU A 32 -5.78 -11.28 -5.77
CA LEU A 32 -6.10 -11.79 -4.44
C LEU A 32 -6.60 -13.23 -4.54
N SER A 33 -5.88 -14.16 -3.92
CA SER A 33 -6.40 -15.50 -3.63
C SER A 33 -7.32 -15.46 -2.41
N ARG A 34 -8.12 -16.51 -2.19
CA ARG A 34 -8.89 -16.69 -0.94
C ARG A 34 -8.03 -16.51 0.33
N HIS A 35 -6.79 -17.03 0.32
CA HIS A 35 -5.87 -16.93 1.47
C HIS A 35 -5.45 -15.48 1.73
N ASP A 36 -5.29 -14.69 0.67
CA ASP A 36 -4.87 -13.29 0.77
C ASP A 36 -5.91 -12.44 1.48
N LEU A 37 -7.19 -12.82 1.51
CA LEU A 37 -8.22 -12.07 2.25
C LEU A 37 -7.97 -12.09 3.77
N GLY A 38 -7.28 -13.10 4.28
CA GLY A 38 -6.90 -13.22 5.69
C GLY A 38 -5.57 -12.54 6.02
N ASN A 39 -4.52 -12.88 5.28
CA ASN A 39 -3.19 -12.26 5.33
C ASN A 39 -2.57 -12.33 3.93
N ILE A 40 -2.25 -11.19 3.35
CA ILE A 40 -1.72 -11.15 1.98
C ILE A 40 -0.28 -11.68 1.95
N TYR A 41 -0.04 -12.70 1.13
CA TYR A 41 1.29 -13.24 0.86
C TYR A 41 2.03 -12.36 -0.15
N LEU A 42 3.27 -12.00 0.16
CA LEU A 42 4.15 -11.23 -0.70
C LEU A 42 5.39 -12.05 -1.04
N ARG A 43 5.80 -11.98 -2.31
CA ARG A 43 7.08 -12.57 -2.75
C ARG A 43 8.24 -11.74 -2.20
N PRO A 44 9.42 -12.33 -1.96
CA PRO A 44 10.61 -11.57 -1.57
C PRO A 44 10.89 -10.36 -2.48
N SER A 45 10.75 -10.51 -3.79
CA SER A 45 10.95 -9.41 -4.76
C SER A 45 9.92 -8.28 -4.67
N ASP A 46 8.75 -8.52 -4.07
CA ASP A 46 7.73 -7.49 -3.84
C ASP A 46 7.96 -6.80 -2.49
N VAL A 47 8.43 -7.56 -1.49
CA VAL A 47 8.82 -7.02 -0.19
C VAL A 47 9.99 -6.05 -0.33
N SER A 48 11.00 -6.37 -1.15
CA SER A 48 12.18 -5.50 -1.34
C SER A 48 11.82 -4.15 -1.96
N LYS A 49 10.70 -4.06 -2.67
CA LYS A 49 10.18 -2.80 -3.22
C LYS A 49 9.45 -1.96 -2.17
N ILE A 50 8.82 -2.59 -1.19
CA ILE A 50 8.13 -1.89 -0.08
C ILE A 50 9.14 -1.45 0.97
N CYS A 51 10.03 -2.36 1.37
CA CYS A 51 11.02 -2.16 2.41
C CYS A 51 12.32 -2.82 1.96
N PRO A 52 13.21 -2.08 1.26
CA PRO A 52 14.50 -2.60 0.81
C PRO A 52 15.36 -3.19 1.95
N GLU A 53 15.23 -2.62 3.15
CA GLU A 53 15.97 -3.02 4.36
C GLU A 53 15.44 -4.30 5.02
N ALA A 54 14.26 -4.80 4.61
CA ALA A 54 13.64 -5.99 5.18
C ALA A 54 14.49 -7.27 5.02
N PHE A 55 15.50 -7.26 4.15
CA PHE A 55 16.39 -8.39 3.88
C PHE A 55 17.61 -8.48 4.82
N GLY A 56 17.70 -7.61 5.83
CA GLY A 56 18.76 -7.65 6.84
C GLY A 56 18.32 -7.35 8.28
N CYS A 57 17.07 -6.94 8.51
CA CYS A 57 16.56 -6.59 9.83
C CYS A 57 15.18 -7.23 10.06
N PRO A 58 14.89 -7.84 11.23
CA PRO A 58 13.57 -8.34 11.54
C PRO A 58 12.62 -7.16 11.76
N SER A 59 12.12 -6.56 10.68
CA SER A 59 11.23 -5.40 10.82
C SER A 59 9.88 -5.88 11.35
N ASN A 60 9.68 -5.68 12.66
CA ASN A 60 8.36 -5.60 13.27
C ASN A 60 7.68 -4.25 12.98
N ASP A 61 8.37 -3.37 12.25
CA ASP A 61 7.94 -2.01 11.99
C ASP A 61 6.68 -1.96 11.14
N GLU A 62 5.80 -1.04 11.53
CA GLU A 62 4.54 -0.82 10.87
C GLU A 62 4.76 0.07 9.63
N SER A 63 4.52 -0.50 8.45
CA SER A 63 4.47 0.23 7.19
C SER A 63 3.09 0.89 7.04
N LEU A 64 3.08 2.20 6.80
CA LEU A 64 1.85 2.95 6.60
C LEU A 64 1.48 2.98 5.11
N PHE A 65 0.35 2.38 4.77
CA PHE A 65 -0.25 2.48 3.44
C PHE A 65 -1.41 3.46 3.47
N TYR A 66 -1.65 4.14 2.35
CA TYR A 66 -2.85 4.95 2.14
C TYR A 66 -3.73 4.31 1.06
N ASP A 67 -5.02 4.62 1.10
CA ASP A 67 -5.89 4.41 -0.05
C ASP A 67 -6.04 5.72 -0.85
N PRO A 68 -6.76 5.72 -2.00
CA PRO A 68 -6.95 6.93 -2.80
C PRO A 68 -7.66 8.08 -2.05
N ASP A 69 -8.40 7.77 -0.98
CA ASP A 69 -9.07 8.74 -0.13
C ASP A 69 -8.12 9.31 0.95
N MET A 70 -6.83 8.96 0.90
CA MET A 70 -5.81 9.26 1.91
C MET A 70 -6.16 8.75 3.32
N THR A 71 -6.97 7.69 3.40
CA THR A 71 -7.21 7.00 4.67
C THR A 71 -5.98 6.16 5.02
N PRO A 72 -5.41 6.32 6.24
CA PRO A 72 -4.25 5.55 6.65
C PRO A 72 -4.61 4.10 7.03
N TRP A 73 -3.78 3.19 6.55
CA TRP A 73 -3.85 1.75 6.74
C TRP A 73 -2.51 1.24 7.28
N PRO A 74 -2.32 1.31 8.61
CA PRO A 74 -1.15 0.73 9.28
C PRO A 74 -1.10 -0.80 9.08
N MET A 75 0.00 -1.28 8.50
CA MET A 75 0.20 -2.67 8.13
C MET A 75 1.58 -3.15 8.56
N ARG A 76 1.70 -4.42 8.94
CA ARG A 76 2.99 -5.00 9.36
C ARG A 76 3.45 -6.04 8.37
N LEU A 77 4.65 -5.87 7.81
CA LEU A 77 5.35 -6.93 7.10
C LEU A 77 5.88 -7.92 8.13
N LYS A 78 5.57 -9.21 7.97
CA LYS A 78 6.07 -10.25 8.87
C LYS A 78 6.59 -11.42 8.06
N LYS A 79 7.88 -11.74 8.26
CA LYS A 79 8.46 -13.00 7.81
C LYS A 79 7.94 -14.13 8.69
N THR A 80 7.46 -15.21 8.09
CA THR A 80 7.10 -16.46 8.78
C THR A 80 8.20 -17.51 8.55
N THR A 81 7.99 -18.76 8.98
CA THR A 81 8.90 -19.87 8.68
C THR A 81 8.90 -20.19 7.18
N GLY A 82 10.08 -20.52 6.64
CA GLY A 82 10.35 -20.45 5.20
C GLY A 82 10.35 -18.99 4.71
N GLU A 83 10.85 -18.68 3.52
CA GLU A 83 10.97 -17.30 3.02
C GLU A 83 9.63 -16.64 2.63
N ARG A 84 8.59 -16.92 3.41
CA ARG A 84 7.23 -16.43 3.22
C ARG A 84 7.04 -15.14 4.00
N TRP A 85 6.65 -14.12 3.28
CA TRP A 85 6.33 -12.81 3.84
C TRP A 85 4.84 -12.57 3.76
N HIS A 86 4.30 -12.04 4.85
CA HIS A 86 2.89 -11.68 4.92
C HIS A 86 2.74 -10.23 5.37
N LEU A 87 1.89 -9.47 4.68
CA LEU A 87 1.42 -8.19 5.20
C LEU A 87 0.19 -8.45 6.07
N ARG A 88 0.29 -8.01 7.33
CA ARG A 88 -0.70 -8.17 8.40
C ARG A 88 -1.07 -6.80 8.96
N GLY A 89 -1.72 -6.75 10.14
CA GLY A 89 -2.15 -5.49 10.75
C GLY A 89 -3.59 -5.17 10.37
N ARG A 90 -3.87 -3.96 9.88
CA ARG A 90 -5.24 -3.55 9.50
C ARG A 90 -5.75 -4.19 8.20
N TRP A 91 -5.01 -5.13 7.61
CA TRP A 91 -5.36 -5.79 6.34
C TRP A 91 -6.77 -6.36 6.32
N ARG A 92 -7.19 -7.13 7.32
CA ARG A 92 -8.55 -7.68 7.38
C ARG A 92 -9.64 -6.60 7.46
N ARG A 93 -9.35 -5.47 8.14
CA ARG A 93 -10.26 -4.32 8.19
C ARG A 93 -10.33 -3.63 6.83
N PHE A 94 -9.20 -3.47 6.15
CA PHE A 94 -9.12 -2.94 4.80
C PHE A 94 -9.94 -3.78 3.81
N VAL A 95 -9.73 -5.11 3.79
CA VAL A 95 -10.49 -6.07 2.99
C VAL A 95 -11.99 -5.91 3.22
N ARG A 96 -12.43 -5.87 4.48
CA ARG A 96 -13.85 -5.70 4.82
C ARG A 96 -14.41 -4.35 4.36
N GLN A 97 -13.72 -3.25 4.61
CA GLN A 97 -14.23 -1.90 4.29
C GLN A 97 -14.20 -1.61 2.79
N LYS A 98 -13.17 -2.08 2.07
CA LYS A 98 -13.08 -1.95 0.61
C LYS A 98 -13.81 -3.06 -0.14
N LYS A 99 -14.51 -3.96 0.58
CA LYS A 99 -15.30 -5.08 0.05
C LYS A 99 -14.50 -5.94 -0.94
N LEU A 100 -13.27 -6.29 -0.55
CA LEU A 100 -12.39 -7.06 -1.42
C LEU A 100 -12.81 -8.52 -1.48
N SER A 101 -12.74 -9.09 -2.68
CA SER A 101 -13.06 -10.48 -2.96
C SER A 101 -11.90 -11.21 -3.64
N GLU A 102 -11.95 -12.53 -3.58
CA GLU A 102 -11.06 -13.39 -4.37
C GLU A 102 -11.15 -13.03 -5.87
N GLY A 103 -10.04 -13.13 -6.58
CA GLY A 103 -9.90 -12.78 -7.99
C GLY A 103 -9.70 -11.28 -8.27
N GLN A 104 -10.02 -10.40 -7.34
CA GLN A 104 -9.79 -8.96 -7.54
C GLN A 104 -8.29 -8.63 -7.61
N LYS A 105 -7.97 -7.66 -8.46
CA LYS A 105 -6.62 -7.13 -8.61
C LYS A 105 -6.44 -5.89 -7.75
N ILE A 106 -5.33 -5.86 -7.01
CA ILE A 106 -4.87 -4.66 -6.30
C ILE A 106 -3.49 -4.25 -6.80
N LYS A 107 -3.16 -2.97 -6.63
CA LYS A 107 -1.86 -2.40 -7.01
C LYS A 107 -1.23 -1.68 -5.84
N PHE A 108 0.07 -1.90 -5.67
CA PHE A 108 0.89 -1.22 -4.67
C PHE A 108 1.75 -0.16 -5.37
N TYR A 109 1.70 1.06 -4.86
CA TYR A 109 2.45 2.20 -5.37
C TYR A 109 3.35 2.80 -4.29
N GLU A 110 4.50 3.32 -4.70
CA GLU A 110 5.26 4.31 -3.94
C GLU A 110 5.04 5.66 -4.61
N TYR A 111 4.61 6.65 -3.84
CA TYR A 111 4.49 8.03 -4.29
C TYR A 111 5.71 8.79 -3.81
N LYS A 112 6.49 9.34 -4.74
CA LYS A 112 7.69 10.14 -4.44
C LYS A 112 7.40 11.61 -4.65
N CYS A 113 7.90 12.47 -3.76
CA CYS A 113 7.76 13.90 -3.95
C CYS A 113 8.57 14.37 -5.17
N LYS A 114 7.91 15.08 -6.09
CA LYS A 114 8.51 15.60 -7.32
C LYS A 114 9.64 16.60 -7.06
N ARG A 115 9.65 17.24 -5.88
CA ARG A 115 10.63 18.25 -5.47
C ARG A 115 11.96 17.67 -4.97
N GLY A 116 12.15 16.35 -5.02
CA GLY A 116 13.43 15.71 -4.66
C GLY A 116 13.78 15.75 -3.16
N THR A 117 12.83 16.01 -2.29
CA THR A 117 13.04 16.10 -0.82
C THR A 117 13.30 14.75 -0.14
N GLY A 118 13.21 13.64 -0.88
CA GLY A 118 13.20 12.29 -0.33
C GLY A 118 11.87 11.86 0.30
N ALA A 119 10.89 12.78 0.45
CA ALA A 119 9.58 12.45 1.00
C ALA A 119 8.83 11.45 0.09
N LYS A 120 8.31 10.38 0.70
CA LYS A 120 7.59 9.32 0.01
C LYS A 120 6.54 8.66 0.90
N PHE A 121 5.56 8.01 0.29
CA PHE A 121 4.57 7.18 1.01
C PHE A 121 4.07 6.04 0.13
N LEU A 122 3.42 5.04 0.75
CA LEU A 122 2.89 3.87 0.07
C LEU A 122 1.38 3.97 -0.12
N MET A 123 0.87 3.50 -1.26
CA MET A 123 -0.57 3.48 -1.56
C MET A 123 -1.01 2.11 -2.07
N ILE A 124 -2.19 1.66 -1.63
CA ILE A 124 -2.88 0.47 -2.13
C ILE A 124 -4.12 0.91 -2.89
N VAL A 125 -4.19 0.55 -4.18
CA VAL A 125 -5.34 0.84 -5.05
C VAL A 125 -6.07 -0.45 -5.37
N CYS A 126 -7.37 -0.48 -5.10
CA CYS A 126 -8.24 -1.60 -5.40
C CYS A 126 -8.90 -1.38 -6.76
N LEU A 127 -8.64 -2.25 -7.73
CA LEU A 127 -9.32 -2.17 -9.02
C LEU A 127 -10.68 -2.84 -8.89
N ARG A 128 -11.75 -2.05 -9.04
CA ARG A 128 -13.09 -2.62 -9.20
C ARG A 128 -13.14 -3.27 -10.56
N ILE A 129 -13.43 -4.57 -10.58
CA ILE A 129 -13.90 -5.21 -11.81
C ILE A 129 -15.31 -4.66 -11.99
N PHE A 130 -15.49 -3.73 -12.94
CA PHE A 130 -16.82 -3.42 -13.43
C PHE A 130 -17.30 -4.68 -14.14
N GLY A 131 -18.08 -5.50 -13.44
CA GLY A 131 -18.89 -6.51 -14.10
C GLY A 131 -19.85 -5.77 -15.00
N THR A 132 -19.61 -5.78 -16.32
CA THR A 132 -20.70 -5.59 -17.26
C THR A 132 -21.64 -6.76 -17.03
N SER A 133 -22.68 -6.52 -16.23
CA SER A 133 -23.87 -7.36 -16.26
C SER A 133 -24.44 -7.17 -17.66
N LEU A 134 -24.19 -8.13 -18.55
CA LEU A 134 -25.03 -8.31 -19.71
C LEU A 134 -26.38 -8.75 -19.16
N ALA A 135 -27.32 -7.80 -19.12
CA ALA A 135 -28.75 -8.08 -19.11
C ALA A 135 -29.20 -8.37 -20.54
#